data_AF-A0A2E7QJY9-F1
#
_entry.id   AF-A0A2E7QJY9-F1
#
_cell.length_a   1.000
_cell.length_b   1.000
_cell.length_c   1.000
_cell.angle_alpha   90.00
_cell.angle_beta   90.00
_cell.angle_gamma   90.00
#
_symmetry.space_group_name_H-M   'P 1'
#
loop_
_entity.id
_entity.type
_entity.pdbx_description
1 polymer ?
#
loop_
_entity_poly.entity_id
_entity_poly.type
_entity_poly.pdbx_seq_one_letter_code
_entity_poly.pdbx_strand_id
1 'polypeptide(L)'
;MPSIATPYQTKPARSAARSWKPSCGSTTRRLSMHTEGGISLIEALGLGDARLISICGAGGKTTLMFTLAQMFVDQGKRVLITTTTKIAKEEAEDNWPAIVASTADEVIELYSEQIPENGGALIATTGRAKDPIKLGGLAPEEIDLLKESGAFDRILVEADGSRRLPLKAPAPYEPVVPSLTDLHIIVAGLNGLREPLGENTLFRAEIWAELTGTNLGDPIMPEALAAAVLHKGGLAKGCPPGTRNVLFLNRSGSLQRLLDAKEVFRKLSDADGPKPATVVAGWLLPEPGISEIIDYLENA
;
A
#
# COMPACT_ATOMS: atom_id res chain seq x y z
N MET A 1 5.38 -15.57 -72.37
CA MET A 1 5.28 -16.94 -71.78
C MET A 1 6.53 -17.18 -70.94
N PRO A 2 6.42 -17.79 -69.76
CA PRO A 2 6.14 -17.05 -68.52
C PRO A 2 7.12 -17.38 -67.38
N SER A 3 7.11 -16.58 -66.31
CA SER A 3 7.21 -17.11 -64.94
C SER A 3 6.72 -16.06 -63.95
N ILE A 4 5.52 -16.33 -63.43
CA ILE A 4 4.83 -15.62 -62.36
C ILE A 4 5.41 -16.15 -61.05
N ALA A 5 5.95 -15.26 -60.21
CA ALA A 5 6.30 -15.57 -58.82
C ALA A 5 5.27 -14.90 -57.89
N THR A 6 4.81 -15.71 -56.95
CA THR A 6 3.65 -15.58 -56.09
C THR A 6 3.74 -14.47 -55.02
N PRO A 7 2.59 -13.90 -54.60
CA PRO A 7 2.54 -12.99 -53.45
C PRO A 7 2.61 -13.76 -52.13
N TYR A 8 3.44 -13.28 -51.21
CA TYR A 8 3.50 -13.75 -49.82
C TYR A 8 2.16 -13.45 -49.13
N GLN A 9 1.42 -14.51 -48.80
CA GLN A 9 0.25 -14.47 -47.94
C GLN A 9 0.66 -14.18 -46.49
N THR A 10 0.07 -13.13 -45.94
CA THR A 10 0.07 -12.82 -44.51
C THR A 10 -0.73 -13.88 -43.74
N LYS A 11 -0.07 -14.59 -42.82
CA LYS A 11 -0.77 -15.44 -41.83
C LYS A 11 -1.25 -14.55 -40.68
N PRO A 12 -2.52 -14.64 -40.26
CA PRO A 12 -2.97 -13.99 -39.03
C PRO A 12 -2.42 -14.74 -37.82
N ALA A 13 -1.80 -13.99 -36.90
CA ALA A 13 -1.40 -14.50 -35.60
C ALA A 13 -2.67 -14.81 -34.78
N ARG A 14 -2.88 -16.09 -34.47
CA ARG A 14 -3.99 -16.58 -33.66
C ARG A 14 -3.84 -16.07 -32.22
N SER A 15 -4.84 -15.36 -31.74
CA SER A 15 -5.06 -15.06 -30.33
C SER A 15 -5.36 -16.36 -29.57
N ALA A 16 -4.41 -16.83 -28.77
CA ALA A 16 -4.66 -17.89 -27.81
C ALA A 16 -5.12 -17.26 -26.49
N ALA A 17 -6.41 -16.93 -26.41
CA ALA A 17 -7.09 -16.73 -25.14
C ALA A 17 -7.07 -18.06 -24.40
N ARG A 18 -6.22 -18.18 -23.38
CA ARG A 18 -6.24 -19.34 -22.48
C ARG A 18 -7.48 -19.21 -21.60
N SER A 19 -8.51 -19.98 -21.94
CA SER A 19 -9.69 -20.20 -21.11
C SER A 19 -9.24 -20.74 -19.75
N TRP A 20 -9.40 -19.94 -18.70
CA TRP A 20 -9.31 -20.41 -17.33
C TRP A 20 -10.46 -21.40 -17.08
N LYS A 21 -10.14 -22.60 -16.60
CA LYS A 21 -11.11 -23.58 -16.11
C LYS A 21 -10.86 -23.78 -14.63
N PRO A 22 -11.87 -23.67 -13.75
CA PRO A 22 -11.68 -23.97 -12.34
C PRO A 22 -11.49 -25.48 -12.18
N SER A 23 -10.33 -25.90 -11.70
CA SER A 23 -10.12 -27.29 -11.27
C SER A 23 -10.80 -27.48 -9.92
N CYS A 24 -11.93 -28.19 -9.95
CA CYS A 24 -12.61 -28.69 -8.76
C CYS A 24 -11.74 -29.75 -8.07
N GLY A 25 -11.52 -29.59 -6.76
CA GLY A 25 -11.09 -30.66 -5.87
C GLY A 25 -9.77 -30.41 -5.13
N SER A 26 -9.82 -29.76 -3.96
CA SER A 26 -9.38 -30.37 -2.69
C SER A 26 -9.51 -29.37 -1.53
N THR A 27 -10.42 -29.72 -0.62
CA THR A 27 -10.44 -29.42 0.83
C THR A 27 -9.93 -28.04 1.27
N THR A 28 -10.80 -27.03 1.16
CA THR A 28 -10.64 -25.75 1.88
C THR A 28 -10.69 -26.02 3.38
N ARG A 29 -9.52 -26.04 4.06
CA ARG A 29 -9.48 -25.79 5.50
C ARG A 29 -9.90 -24.34 5.71
N ARG A 30 -11.17 -24.15 6.04
CA ARG A 30 -11.74 -22.90 6.55
C ARG A 30 -11.05 -22.61 7.90
N LEU A 31 -9.94 -21.90 7.87
CA LEU A 31 -9.36 -21.26 9.06
C LEU A 31 -10.11 -19.95 9.26
N SER A 32 -11.23 -20.04 9.98
CA SER A 32 -11.83 -18.86 10.61
C SER A 32 -10.84 -18.30 11.62
N MET A 33 -10.17 -17.19 11.26
CA MET A 33 -9.29 -16.47 12.16
C MET A 33 -10.15 -15.65 13.15
N HIS A 34 -10.59 -16.33 14.20
CA HIS A 34 -10.93 -15.67 15.46
C HIS A 34 -9.80 -15.97 16.43
N THR A 35 -8.89 -15.01 16.62
CA THR A 35 -8.17 -14.93 17.88
C THR A 35 -9.17 -14.47 18.93
N GLU A 36 -9.38 -15.29 19.96
CA GLU A 36 -10.24 -14.95 21.10
C GLU A 36 -9.80 -13.60 21.70
N GLY A 37 -10.59 -12.54 21.46
CA GLY A 37 -10.49 -11.24 22.15
C GLY A 37 -9.51 -10.19 21.59
N GLY A 38 -8.84 -10.40 20.46
CA GLY A 38 -7.91 -9.43 19.86
C GLY A 38 -8.57 -8.43 18.90
N ILE A 39 -8.16 -7.17 18.93
CA ILE A 39 -8.55 -6.15 17.93
C ILE A 39 -7.93 -6.52 16.58
N SER A 40 -8.74 -6.54 15.51
CA SER A 40 -8.26 -6.82 14.16
C SER A 40 -7.44 -5.66 13.59
N LEU A 41 -6.58 -5.92 12.60
CA LEU A 41 -5.80 -4.86 11.92
C LEU A 41 -6.70 -3.78 11.27
N ILE A 42 -7.86 -4.17 10.74
CA ILE A 42 -8.86 -3.26 10.16
C ILE A 42 -9.40 -2.30 11.23
N GLU A 43 -9.74 -2.82 12.41
CA GLU A 43 -10.25 -2.03 13.53
C GLU A 43 -9.16 -1.13 14.13
N ALA A 44 -7.95 -1.68 14.34
CA ALA A 44 -6.82 -0.93 14.91
C ALA A 44 -6.42 0.26 14.04
N LEU A 45 -6.46 0.11 12.71
CA LEU A 45 -6.18 1.19 11.77
C LEU A 45 -7.40 2.07 11.47
N GLY A 46 -8.57 1.78 12.06
CA GLY A 46 -9.79 2.58 11.89
C GLY A 46 -10.37 2.57 10.47
N LEU A 47 -10.27 1.45 9.74
CA LEU A 47 -10.62 1.33 8.32
C LEU A 47 -12.08 0.94 8.04
N GLY A 48 -12.94 0.90 9.06
CA GLY A 48 -14.31 0.38 8.96
C GLY A 48 -15.16 1.04 7.86
N ASP A 49 -15.08 2.37 7.75
CA ASP A 49 -15.87 3.17 6.81
C ASP A 49 -15.05 3.71 5.63
N ALA A 50 -13.73 3.48 5.61
CA ALA A 50 -12.86 3.98 4.56
C ALA A 50 -13.03 3.15 3.28
N ARG A 51 -13.36 3.82 2.17
CA ARG A 51 -13.45 3.18 0.85
C ARG A 51 -12.15 3.34 0.10
N LEU A 52 -11.62 4.54 -0.03
CA LEU A 52 -10.36 4.83 -0.71
C LEU A 52 -9.24 5.02 0.31
N ILE A 53 -8.32 4.05 0.37
CA ILE A 53 -7.24 3.98 1.35
C ILE A 53 -5.91 4.11 0.61
N SER A 54 -5.17 5.17 0.92
CA SER A 54 -3.85 5.44 0.33
C SER A 54 -2.75 5.07 1.31
N ILE A 55 -1.76 4.29 0.85
CA ILE A 55 -0.67 3.74 1.66
C ILE A 55 0.66 4.31 1.17
N CYS A 56 1.37 5.00 2.07
CA CYS A 56 2.63 5.71 1.82
C CYS A 56 3.72 5.26 2.79
N GLY A 57 4.97 5.67 2.54
CA GLY A 57 6.11 5.37 3.41
C GLY A 57 6.89 4.10 3.04
N ALA A 58 7.33 3.32 4.02
CA ALA A 58 8.29 2.23 3.81
C ALA A 58 8.19 1.16 4.92
N GLY A 59 8.82 0.01 4.68
CA GLY A 59 8.87 -1.06 5.68
C GLY A 59 7.61 -1.92 5.79
N GLY A 60 6.93 -2.20 4.67
CA GLY A 60 5.85 -3.20 4.62
C GLY A 60 4.57 -2.75 3.93
N LYS A 61 4.58 -1.70 3.11
CA LYS A 61 3.40 -1.20 2.40
C LYS A 61 2.70 -2.25 1.55
N THR A 62 3.42 -2.90 0.64
CA THR A 62 2.85 -3.93 -0.23
C THR A 62 2.26 -5.06 0.60
N THR A 63 2.98 -5.51 1.63
CA THR A 63 2.48 -6.55 2.55
C THR A 63 1.20 -6.09 3.24
N LEU A 64 1.17 -4.87 3.79
CA LEU A 64 -0.02 -4.31 4.44
C LEU A 64 -1.20 -4.26 3.46
N MET A 65 -0.96 -3.74 2.25
CA MET A 65 -1.98 -3.64 1.20
C MET A 65 -2.61 -5.00 0.89
N PHE A 66 -1.80 -6.03 0.67
CA PHE A 66 -2.32 -7.37 0.37
C PHE A 66 -2.93 -8.07 1.58
N THR A 67 -2.40 -7.85 2.79
CA THR A 67 -3.03 -8.31 4.04
C THR A 67 -4.43 -7.70 4.19
N LEU A 68 -4.56 -6.38 4.02
CA LEU A 68 -5.85 -5.70 4.09
C LEU A 68 -6.80 -6.16 2.99
N ALA A 69 -6.31 -6.35 1.76
CA ALA A 69 -7.12 -6.86 0.66
C ALA A 69 -7.73 -8.23 1.00
N GLN A 70 -6.92 -9.16 1.52
CA GLN A 70 -7.40 -10.48 1.93
C GLN A 70 -8.46 -10.35 3.04
N MET A 71 -8.18 -9.55 4.08
CA MET A 71 -9.14 -9.35 5.18
C MET A 71 -10.47 -8.75 4.70
N PHE A 72 -10.46 -7.84 3.73
CA PHE A 72 -11.69 -7.29 3.16
C PHE A 72 -12.42 -8.29 2.25
N VAL A 73 -11.70 -9.09 1.46
CA VAL A 73 -12.29 -10.18 0.67
C VAL A 73 -12.94 -11.22 1.58
N ASP A 74 -12.32 -11.56 2.71
CA ASP A 74 -12.88 -12.50 3.70
C ASP A 74 -14.17 -11.94 4.35
N GLN A 75 -14.36 -10.62 4.33
CA GLN A 75 -15.61 -9.94 4.71
C GLN A 75 -16.62 -9.83 3.55
N GLY A 76 -16.35 -10.46 2.41
CA GLY A 76 -17.20 -10.42 1.21
C GLY A 76 -17.16 -9.10 0.45
N LYS A 77 -16.11 -8.29 0.60
CA LYS A 77 -15.99 -6.99 -0.08
C LYS A 77 -15.42 -7.13 -1.49
N ARG A 78 -15.83 -6.21 -2.37
CA ARG A 78 -15.24 -5.97 -3.69
C ARG A 78 -14.03 -5.05 -3.52
N VAL A 79 -12.83 -5.57 -3.78
CA VAL A 79 -11.58 -4.87 -3.50
C VAL A 79 -10.83 -4.55 -4.80
N LEU A 80 -10.49 -3.28 -5.00
CA LEU A 80 -9.50 -2.88 -5.99
C LEU A 80 -8.15 -2.70 -5.31
N ILE A 81 -7.12 -3.31 -5.87
CA ILE A 81 -5.73 -3.10 -5.50
C ILE A 81 -5.06 -2.38 -6.65
N THR A 82 -4.49 -1.22 -6.38
CA THR A 82 -3.76 -0.47 -7.39
C THR A 82 -2.63 0.32 -6.74
N THR A 83 -1.93 1.07 -7.57
CA THR A 83 -0.80 1.91 -7.19
C THR A 83 -0.86 3.15 -8.07
N THR A 84 -0.40 4.30 -7.58
CA THR A 84 -0.11 5.48 -8.44
C THR A 84 1.34 5.46 -8.92
N THR A 85 2.16 4.56 -8.38
CA THR A 85 3.57 4.39 -8.73
C THR A 85 3.89 2.94 -9.08
N LYS A 86 5.16 2.56 -9.16
CA LYS A 86 5.56 1.26 -9.71
C LYS A 86 5.34 0.11 -8.73
N ILE A 87 4.53 -0.91 -9.07
CA ILE A 87 4.47 -2.18 -8.30
C ILE A 87 5.41 -3.23 -8.90
N ALA A 88 6.06 -4.02 -8.06
CA ALA A 88 6.90 -5.13 -8.51
C ALA A 88 6.00 -6.28 -8.99
N LYS A 89 6.27 -6.81 -10.18
CA LYS A 89 5.47 -7.89 -10.77
C LYS A 89 5.40 -9.13 -9.87
N GLU A 90 6.48 -9.47 -9.17
CA GLU A 90 6.52 -10.65 -8.28
C GLU A 90 5.65 -10.49 -7.03
N GLU A 91 5.29 -9.26 -6.64
CA GLU A 91 4.43 -8.99 -5.49
C GLU A 91 2.94 -9.06 -5.88
N ALA A 92 2.62 -8.95 -7.17
CA ALA A 92 1.26 -8.99 -7.69
C ALA A 92 0.75 -10.41 -8.01
N GLU A 93 1.56 -11.45 -7.84
CA GLU A 93 1.27 -12.80 -8.36
C GLU A 93 0.77 -13.81 -7.30
N ASP A 94 -0.02 -14.76 -7.82
CA ASP A 94 -0.63 -15.99 -7.27
C ASP A 94 -2.05 -15.96 -6.64
N ASN A 95 -2.56 -14.86 -6.07
CA ASN A 95 -3.86 -14.93 -5.36
C ASN A 95 -5.07 -14.29 -6.09
N TRP A 96 -4.86 -13.30 -6.97
CA TRP A 96 -5.96 -12.56 -7.60
C TRP A 96 -5.71 -12.23 -9.07
N PRO A 97 -6.77 -12.05 -9.88
CA PRO A 97 -6.63 -11.59 -11.26
C PRO A 97 -5.94 -10.22 -11.33
N ALA A 98 -5.03 -10.08 -12.29
CA ALA A 98 -4.35 -8.83 -12.59
C ALA A 98 -4.68 -8.39 -14.01
N ILE A 99 -5.10 -7.14 -14.15
CA ILE A 99 -5.46 -6.53 -15.43
C ILE A 99 -4.55 -5.35 -15.77
N VAL A 100 -4.49 -5.07 -17.07
CA VAL A 100 -3.88 -3.86 -17.60
C VAL A 100 -5.01 -2.95 -18.07
N ALA A 101 -5.16 -1.81 -17.41
CA ALA A 101 -6.17 -0.79 -17.71
C ALA A 101 -5.59 0.58 -17.38
N SER A 102 -6.02 1.60 -18.13
CA SER A 102 -5.56 2.98 -17.93
C SER A 102 -6.67 3.93 -17.51
N THR A 103 -7.93 3.50 -17.58
CA THR A 103 -9.09 4.31 -17.21
C THR A 103 -9.99 3.60 -16.21
N ALA A 104 -10.78 4.37 -15.47
CA ALA A 104 -11.79 3.85 -14.55
C ALA A 104 -12.79 2.91 -15.25
N ASP A 105 -13.27 3.30 -16.43
CA ASP A 105 -14.25 2.51 -17.19
C ASP A 105 -13.70 1.14 -17.60
N GLU A 106 -12.45 1.08 -18.09
CA GLU A 106 -11.79 -0.18 -18.43
C GLU A 106 -11.64 -1.09 -17.21
N VAL A 107 -11.28 -0.53 -16.05
CA VAL A 107 -11.15 -1.29 -14.80
C VAL A 107 -12.50 -1.86 -14.38
N ILE A 108 -13.58 -1.08 -14.48
CA ILE A 108 -14.93 -1.51 -14.09
C ILE A 108 -15.44 -2.60 -15.03
N GLU A 109 -15.28 -2.43 -16.34
CA GLU A 109 -15.67 -3.42 -17.34
C GLU A 109 -14.96 -4.76 -17.08
N LEU A 110 -13.62 -4.74 -16.99
CA LEU A 110 -12.82 -5.94 -16.77
C LEU A 110 -13.07 -6.59 -15.40
N TYR A 111 -13.38 -5.79 -14.36
CA TYR A 111 -13.78 -6.33 -13.07
C TYR A 111 -15.07 -7.17 -13.18
N SER A 112 -16.08 -6.62 -13.85
CA SER A 112 -17.39 -7.27 -14.01
C SER A 112 -17.31 -8.58 -14.80
N GLU A 113 -16.33 -8.72 -15.69
CA GLU A 113 -16.10 -9.94 -16.46
C GLU A 113 -15.39 -11.04 -15.65
N GLN A 114 -14.55 -10.68 -14.68
CA GLN A 114 -13.60 -11.59 -14.06
C GLN A 114 -13.93 -11.97 -12.61
N ILE A 115 -14.67 -11.13 -11.89
CA ILE A 115 -14.92 -11.32 -10.46
C ILE A 115 -16.39 -11.73 -10.21
N PRO A 116 -16.64 -12.84 -9.47
CA PRO A 116 -17.99 -13.28 -9.14
C PRO A 116 -18.81 -12.25 -8.36
N GLU A 117 -20.14 -12.34 -8.44
CA GLU A 117 -21.07 -11.46 -7.72
C GLU A 117 -20.87 -11.44 -6.19
N ASN A 118 -20.23 -12.47 -5.63
CA ASN A 118 -20.01 -12.63 -4.19
C ASN A 118 -18.75 -11.88 -3.66
N GLY A 119 -18.12 -11.05 -4.50
CA GLY A 119 -16.94 -10.27 -4.14
C GLY A 119 -15.61 -10.94 -4.49
N GLY A 120 -14.51 -10.27 -4.17
CA GLY A 120 -13.16 -10.65 -4.58
C GLY A 120 -12.28 -9.43 -4.81
N ALA A 121 -10.98 -9.66 -5.01
CA ALA A 121 -10.02 -8.62 -5.32
C ALA A 121 -9.57 -8.65 -6.78
N LEU A 122 -9.26 -7.48 -7.31
CA LEU A 122 -8.68 -7.27 -8.64
C LEU A 122 -7.46 -6.36 -8.51
N ILE A 123 -6.38 -6.70 -9.20
CA ILE A 123 -5.19 -5.86 -9.30
C ILE A 123 -5.25 -5.09 -10.63
N ALA A 124 -5.29 -3.77 -10.59
CA ALA A 124 -5.28 -2.92 -11.78
C ALA A 124 -3.98 -2.12 -11.91
N THR A 125 -3.35 -2.20 -13.09
CA THR A 125 -2.10 -1.51 -13.43
C THR A 125 -2.14 -0.99 -14.86
N THR A 126 -1.25 -0.06 -15.24
CA THR A 126 -1.12 0.41 -16.63
C THR A 126 -0.15 -0.44 -17.48
N GLY A 127 0.28 -1.61 -16.97
CA GLY A 127 0.96 -2.65 -17.74
C GLY A 127 2.42 -2.40 -18.15
N ARG A 128 2.93 -1.16 -18.15
CA ARG A 128 4.35 -0.88 -18.43
C ARG A 128 4.88 0.32 -17.65
N ALA A 129 5.64 0.06 -16.59
CA ALA A 129 6.67 1.03 -16.23
C ALA A 129 7.81 0.94 -17.27
N LYS A 130 8.68 1.96 -17.34
CA LYS A 130 9.93 1.90 -18.16
C LYS A 130 10.86 0.73 -17.80
N ASP A 131 10.55 0.00 -16.74
CA ASP A 131 11.30 -1.13 -16.18
C ASP A 131 10.46 -2.40 -16.35
N PRO A 132 10.97 -3.44 -17.05
CA PRO A 132 10.21 -4.65 -17.36
C PRO A 132 9.76 -5.47 -16.13
N ILE A 133 10.32 -5.17 -14.95
CA ILE A 133 9.97 -5.83 -13.67
C ILE A 133 8.87 -5.05 -12.93
N LYS A 134 8.54 -3.83 -13.39
CA LYS A 134 7.64 -2.91 -12.71
C LYS A 134 6.42 -2.57 -13.57
N LEU A 135 5.25 -2.60 -12.97
CA LEU A 135 4.00 -2.16 -13.60
C LEU A 135 3.74 -0.70 -13.25
N GLY A 136 3.17 0.07 -14.18
CA GLY A 136 2.79 1.46 -13.93
C GLY A 136 1.49 1.55 -13.13
N GLY A 137 1.32 2.67 -12.42
CA GLY A 137 0.10 2.96 -11.67
C GLY A 137 -0.99 3.66 -12.49
N LEU A 138 -2.22 3.64 -11.97
CA LEU A 138 -3.32 4.47 -12.48
C LEU A 138 -3.08 5.94 -12.10
N ALA A 139 -3.58 6.86 -12.93
CA ALA A 139 -3.57 8.27 -12.58
C ALA A 139 -4.50 8.53 -11.37
N PRO A 140 -4.15 9.44 -10.45
CA PRO A 140 -4.98 9.74 -9.27
C PRO A 140 -6.42 10.11 -9.60
N GLU A 141 -6.63 10.81 -10.72
CA GLU A 141 -7.94 11.25 -11.19
C GLU A 141 -8.82 10.05 -11.59
N GLU A 142 -8.23 9.02 -12.20
CA GLU A 142 -8.95 7.77 -12.53
C GLU A 142 -9.32 6.98 -11.26
N ILE A 143 -8.48 7.04 -10.22
CA ILE A 143 -8.79 6.42 -8.94
C ILE A 143 -9.94 7.16 -8.24
N ASP A 144 -9.98 8.49 -8.32
CA ASP A 144 -11.07 9.29 -7.79
C ASP A 144 -12.40 8.92 -8.50
N LEU A 145 -12.39 8.78 -9.84
CA LEU A 145 -13.56 8.29 -10.61
C LEU A 145 -14.00 6.88 -10.18
N LEU A 146 -13.06 5.97 -9.90
CA LEU A 146 -13.35 4.62 -9.39
C LEU A 146 -13.97 4.64 -7.98
N LYS A 147 -13.61 5.62 -7.15
CA LYS A 147 -14.27 5.82 -5.86
C LYS A 147 -15.70 6.30 -6.05
N GLU A 148 -15.92 7.28 -6.92
CA GLU A 148 -17.25 7.85 -7.17
C GLU A 148 -18.22 6.85 -7.81
N SER A 149 -17.72 5.96 -8.67
CA SER A 149 -18.55 5.02 -9.45
C SER A 149 -19.33 4.00 -8.62
N GLY A 150 -19.02 3.79 -7.34
CA GLY A 150 -19.70 2.76 -6.56
C GLY A 150 -19.20 1.32 -6.80
N ALA A 151 -18.32 1.09 -7.78
CA ALA A 151 -17.98 -0.25 -8.27
C ALA A 151 -17.22 -1.13 -7.27
N PHE A 152 -16.44 -0.53 -6.37
CA PHE A 152 -15.65 -1.24 -5.37
C PHE A 152 -16.04 -0.81 -3.96
N ASP A 153 -16.10 -1.75 -3.02
CA ASP A 153 -16.33 -1.41 -1.62
C ASP A 153 -15.06 -0.89 -0.96
N ARG A 154 -13.90 -1.31 -1.47
CA ARG A 154 -12.57 -0.90 -1.01
C ARG A 154 -11.63 -0.69 -2.19
N ILE A 155 -10.85 0.38 -2.14
CA ILE A 155 -9.79 0.70 -3.10
C ILE A 155 -8.53 0.94 -2.28
N LEU A 156 -7.53 0.09 -2.46
CA LEU A 156 -6.24 0.19 -1.80
C LEU A 156 -5.22 0.69 -2.81
N VAL A 157 -4.52 1.78 -2.46
CA VAL A 157 -3.57 2.46 -3.33
C VAL A 157 -2.21 2.51 -2.68
N GLU A 158 -1.20 1.88 -3.28
CA GLU A 158 0.19 2.19 -2.93
C GLU A 158 0.62 3.49 -3.64
N ALA A 159 0.90 4.53 -2.87
CA ALA A 159 1.07 5.88 -3.41
C ALA A 159 2.54 6.33 -3.58
N ASP A 160 3.51 5.47 -3.21
CA ASP A 160 4.94 5.73 -3.41
C ASP A 160 5.83 4.47 -3.41
N GLY A 161 7.05 4.61 -3.94
CA GLY A 161 8.08 3.56 -3.90
C GLY A 161 9.04 3.71 -2.72
N SER A 162 9.56 2.58 -2.21
CA SER A 162 10.49 2.55 -1.05
C SER A 162 11.78 1.73 -1.23
N ARG A 163 12.00 1.09 -2.39
CA ARG A 163 13.09 0.12 -2.63
C ARG A 163 13.17 -1.02 -1.61
N ARG A 164 12.06 -1.37 -0.96
CA ARG A 164 11.97 -2.38 0.12
C ARG A 164 12.82 -2.04 1.35
N LEU A 165 13.22 -0.77 1.52
CA LEU A 165 13.88 -0.31 2.74
C LEU A 165 12.86 -0.13 3.88
N PRO A 166 13.30 -0.16 5.14
CA PRO A 166 12.42 -0.01 6.31
C PRO A 166 11.80 1.38 6.43
N LEU A 167 12.56 2.41 6.08
CA LEU A 167 12.19 3.82 6.18
C LEU A 167 12.48 4.54 4.87
N LYS A 168 11.87 5.71 4.68
CA LYS A 168 12.15 6.59 3.55
C LYS A 168 11.90 8.05 3.87
N ALA A 169 12.46 8.94 3.07
CA ALA A 169 11.97 10.31 2.94
C ALA A 169 11.22 10.51 1.60
N PRO A 170 10.10 11.25 1.57
CA PRO A 170 9.41 11.57 0.32
C PRO A 170 10.23 12.52 -0.57
N ALA A 171 10.26 12.25 -1.88
CA ALA A 171 10.79 13.19 -2.85
C ALA A 171 9.85 14.39 -3.04
N PRO A 172 10.30 15.49 -3.68
CA PRO A 172 9.45 16.65 -3.98
C PRO A 172 8.14 16.32 -4.73
N TYR A 173 8.17 15.34 -5.63
CA TYR A 173 7.02 14.89 -6.42
C TYR A 173 6.24 13.71 -5.80
N GLU A 174 6.65 13.23 -4.63
CA GLU A 174 5.98 12.14 -3.90
C GLU A 174 5.36 12.62 -2.57
N PRO A 175 4.39 11.87 -2.02
CA PRO A 175 3.65 10.79 -2.67
C PRO A 175 2.62 11.33 -3.68
N VAL A 176 2.11 10.45 -4.54
CA VAL A 176 1.04 10.81 -5.49
C VAL A 176 -0.25 10.17 -4.95
N VAL A 177 -1.05 10.97 -4.25
CA VAL A 177 -2.25 10.52 -3.50
C VAL A 177 -3.51 11.02 -4.20
N PRO A 178 -4.52 10.15 -4.46
CA PRO A 178 -5.83 10.56 -4.95
C PRO A 178 -6.53 11.57 -4.04
N SER A 179 -7.21 12.55 -4.64
CA SER A 179 -7.77 13.69 -3.90
C SER A 179 -8.93 13.28 -2.99
N LEU A 180 -9.66 12.22 -3.36
CA LEU A 180 -10.77 11.68 -2.59
C LEU A 180 -10.35 10.62 -1.57
N THR A 181 -9.08 10.57 -1.16
CA THR A 181 -8.63 9.60 -0.14
C THR A 181 -9.41 9.76 1.16
N ASP A 182 -10.07 8.70 1.62
CA ASP A 182 -10.80 8.68 2.90
C ASP A 182 -9.84 8.53 4.09
N LEU A 183 -8.82 7.69 3.91
CA LEU A 183 -7.85 7.38 4.94
C LEU A 183 -6.45 7.21 4.35
N HIS A 184 -5.49 7.92 4.95
CA HIS A 184 -4.10 7.92 4.56
C HIS A 184 -3.27 7.15 5.59
N ILE A 185 -2.63 6.05 5.19
CA ILE A 185 -1.77 5.23 6.04
C ILE A 185 -0.31 5.52 5.73
N ILE A 186 0.43 5.97 6.74
CA ILE A 186 1.89 6.06 6.71
C ILE A 186 2.44 4.78 7.31
N VAL A 187 3.23 4.03 6.55
CA VAL A 187 3.95 2.86 7.05
C VAL A 187 5.39 3.24 7.37
N ALA A 188 5.87 2.84 8.55
CA ALA A 188 7.27 2.95 8.94
C ALA A 188 7.75 1.63 9.57
N GLY A 189 8.79 1.03 8.99
CA GLY A 189 9.40 -0.20 9.52
C GLY A 189 10.36 0.10 10.67
N LEU A 190 10.02 -0.33 11.88
CA LEU A 190 10.84 -0.10 13.09
C LEU A 190 12.22 -0.77 13.02
N ASN A 191 12.43 -1.71 12.10
CA ASN A 191 13.75 -2.31 11.88
C ASN A 191 14.74 -1.41 11.13
N GLY A 192 14.35 -0.19 10.77
CA GLY A 192 15.28 0.86 10.33
C GLY A 192 15.76 1.77 11.46
N LEU A 193 15.11 1.73 12.63
CA LEU A 193 15.59 2.47 13.79
C LEU A 193 16.86 1.83 14.33
N ARG A 194 17.73 2.67 14.91
CA ARG A 194 19.05 2.33 15.45
C ARG A 194 20.06 1.84 14.40
N GLU A 195 19.66 1.72 13.14
CA GLU A 195 20.57 1.52 12.02
C GLU A 195 21.24 2.86 11.64
N PRO A 196 22.49 2.85 11.17
CA PRO A 196 23.16 4.03 10.64
C PRO A 196 22.38 4.64 9.48
N LEU A 197 22.15 5.95 9.47
CA LEU A 197 21.49 6.63 8.36
C LEU A 197 22.34 6.57 7.10
N GLY A 198 21.80 5.95 6.03
CA GLY A 198 22.43 5.92 4.72
C GLY A 198 21.54 5.27 3.67
N GLU A 199 21.95 5.35 2.40
CA GLU A 199 21.15 4.88 1.25
C GLU A 199 20.82 3.37 1.26
N ASN A 200 21.55 2.58 2.07
CA ASN A 200 21.29 1.14 2.23
C ASN A 200 20.29 0.83 3.36
N THR A 201 20.00 1.78 4.24
CA THR A 201 19.16 1.60 5.43
C THR A 201 17.90 2.46 5.37
N LEU A 202 17.93 3.57 4.63
CA LEU A 202 16.81 4.48 4.44
C LEU A 202 16.79 5.01 3.01
N PHE A 203 15.62 4.98 2.37
CA PHE A 203 15.52 5.47 1.00
C PHE A 203 15.49 7.00 0.95
N ARG A 204 16.48 7.61 0.27
CA ARG A 204 16.71 9.07 0.22
C ARG A 204 17.19 9.62 1.57
N ALA A 205 18.28 9.07 2.04
CA ALA A 205 18.89 9.37 3.34
C ALA A 205 19.28 10.85 3.47
N GLU A 206 19.71 11.50 2.40
CA GLU A 206 20.04 12.93 2.42
C GLU A 206 18.81 13.81 2.69
N ILE A 207 17.67 13.51 2.05
CA ILE A 207 16.42 14.23 2.32
C ILE A 207 15.99 14.00 3.77
N TRP A 208 16.11 12.77 4.27
CA TRP A 208 15.80 12.47 5.67
C TRP A 208 16.70 13.25 6.65
N ALA A 209 18.00 13.34 6.34
CA ALA A 209 18.95 14.11 7.13
C ALA A 209 18.53 15.58 7.23
N GLU A 210 18.13 16.20 6.11
CA GLU A 210 17.62 17.57 6.07
C GLU A 210 16.33 17.74 6.88
N LEU A 211 15.39 16.79 6.78
CA LEU A 211 14.09 16.85 7.46
C LEU A 211 14.20 16.69 8.99
N THR A 212 15.17 15.89 9.46
CA THR A 212 15.24 15.44 10.86
C THR A 212 16.44 16.00 11.63
N GLY A 213 17.44 16.53 10.92
CA GLY A 213 18.73 16.92 11.50
C GLY A 213 19.65 15.74 11.84
N THR A 214 19.31 14.51 11.42
CA THR A 214 20.16 13.32 11.65
C THR A 214 21.34 13.33 10.68
N ASN A 215 22.58 13.19 11.16
CA ASN A 215 23.73 13.12 10.25
C ASN A 215 23.81 11.75 9.57
N LEU A 216 24.36 11.72 8.35
CA LEU A 216 24.67 10.45 7.68
C LEU A 216 25.67 9.64 8.52
N GLY A 217 25.41 8.34 8.65
CA GLY A 217 26.17 7.41 9.48
C GLY A 217 25.73 7.36 10.95
N ASP A 218 25.00 8.36 11.46
CA ASP A 218 24.47 8.32 12.82
C ASP A 218 23.26 7.37 12.90
N PRO A 219 23.02 6.72 14.05
CA PRO A 219 21.83 5.89 14.24
C PRO A 219 20.53 6.68 14.07
N ILE A 220 19.57 6.12 13.34
CA ILE A 220 18.23 6.71 13.20
C ILE A 220 17.45 6.45 14.50
N MET A 221 17.34 7.47 15.34
CA MET A 221 16.67 7.37 16.63
C MET A 221 15.14 7.54 16.51
N PRO A 222 14.32 7.02 17.46
CA PRO A 222 12.87 7.22 17.47
C PRO A 222 12.43 8.68 17.30
N GLU A 223 13.20 9.61 17.87
CA GLU A 223 12.99 11.05 17.78
C GLU A 223 13.07 11.57 16.34
N ALA A 224 13.99 11.04 15.54
CA ALA A 224 14.12 11.39 14.14
C ALA A 224 12.92 10.90 13.33
N LEU A 225 12.38 9.71 13.64
CA LEU A 225 11.14 9.23 13.02
C LEU A 225 9.94 10.10 13.39
N ALA A 226 9.78 10.47 14.66
CA ALA A 226 8.72 11.39 15.07
C ALA A 226 8.86 12.76 14.36
N ALA A 227 10.07 13.32 14.30
CA ALA A 227 10.34 14.55 13.56
C ALA A 227 9.98 14.41 12.07
N ALA A 228 10.33 13.30 11.43
CA ALA A 228 9.97 13.03 10.04
C ALA A 228 8.46 12.91 9.83
N VAL A 229 7.71 12.37 10.80
CA VAL A 229 6.23 12.29 10.72
C VAL A 229 5.61 13.69 10.81
N LEU A 230 6.09 14.52 11.73
CA LEU A 230 5.55 15.85 12.02
C LEU A 230 5.97 16.91 10.99
N HIS A 231 7.10 16.71 10.30
CA HIS A 231 7.61 17.69 9.34
C HIS A 231 6.67 17.79 8.12
N LYS A 232 6.36 19.02 7.67
CA LYS A 232 5.47 19.29 6.52
C LYS A 232 5.89 18.60 5.22
N GLY A 233 7.20 18.51 4.99
CA GLY A 233 7.81 17.78 3.87
C GLY A 233 8.13 16.31 4.14
N GLY A 234 7.79 15.82 5.34
CA GLY A 234 8.10 14.48 5.81
C GLY A 234 7.00 13.46 5.52
N LEU A 235 6.84 12.44 6.36
CA LEU A 235 6.08 11.23 6.05
C LEU A 235 4.57 11.46 5.84
N ALA A 236 3.99 12.50 6.43
CA ALA A 236 2.59 12.87 6.25
C ALA A 236 2.32 13.74 5.02
N LYS A 237 3.36 14.09 4.25
CA LYS A 237 3.24 14.89 3.03
C LYS A 237 2.26 14.23 2.05
N GLY A 238 1.43 15.05 1.42
CA GLY A 238 0.49 14.61 0.37
C GLY A 238 -0.84 14.06 0.89
N CYS A 239 -1.02 13.93 2.22
CA CYS A 239 -2.33 13.64 2.81
C CYS A 239 -3.32 14.77 2.47
N PRO A 240 -4.48 14.49 1.84
CA PRO A 240 -5.47 15.52 1.55
C PRO A 240 -6.02 16.17 2.85
N PRO A 241 -6.45 17.44 2.80
CA PRO A 241 -7.05 18.10 3.95
C PRO A 241 -8.31 17.40 4.43
N GLY A 242 -8.45 17.23 5.75
CA GLY A 242 -9.62 16.56 6.35
C GLY A 242 -9.62 15.03 6.24
N THR A 243 -8.64 14.43 5.57
CA THR A 243 -8.45 12.98 5.52
C THR A 243 -7.91 12.47 6.86
N ARG A 244 -8.45 11.35 7.34
CA ARG A 244 -7.92 10.69 8.54
C ARG A 244 -6.52 10.12 8.22
N ASN A 245 -5.52 10.54 8.98
CA ASN A 245 -4.14 10.10 8.80
C ASN A 245 -3.74 9.14 9.92
N VAL A 246 -3.20 7.96 9.57
CA VAL A 246 -2.81 6.90 10.50
C VAL A 246 -1.35 6.55 10.29
N LEU A 247 -0.57 6.44 11.37
CA LEU A 247 0.80 5.94 11.30
C LEU A 247 0.84 4.49 11.79
N PHE A 248 1.27 3.58 10.91
CA PHE A 248 1.52 2.19 11.24
C PHE A 248 3.02 1.92 11.40
N LEU A 249 3.43 1.70 12.65
CA LEU A 249 4.78 1.30 13.04
C LEU A 249 4.90 -0.23 12.95
N ASN A 250 5.38 -0.71 11.79
CA ASN A 250 5.49 -2.13 11.51
C ASN A 250 6.73 -2.75 12.19
N ARG A 251 6.68 -4.07 12.40
CA ARG A 251 7.71 -4.94 12.98
C ARG A 251 7.98 -4.72 14.48
N SER A 252 6.97 -4.32 15.25
CA SER A 252 7.08 -4.08 16.70
C SER A 252 7.18 -5.35 17.58
N GLY A 253 7.27 -6.56 17.00
CA GLY A 253 7.22 -7.83 17.72
C GLY A 253 8.42 -8.17 18.64
N SER A 254 9.42 -7.31 18.77
CA SER A 254 10.51 -7.47 19.74
C SER A 254 10.44 -6.40 20.82
N LEU A 255 10.92 -6.72 22.03
CA LEU A 255 10.91 -5.77 23.16
C LEU A 255 11.57 -4.43 22.80
N GLN A 256 12.74 -4.47 22.15
CA GLN A 256 13.44 -3.25 21.73
C GLN A 256 12.59 -2.40 20.77
N ARG A 257 11.93 -3.01 19.78
CA ARG A 257 11.11 -2.27 18.82
C ARG A 257 9.82 -1.76 19.42
N LEU A 258 9.24 -2.46 20.40
CA LEU A 258 8.12 -1.94 21.17
C LEU A 258 8.54 -0.72 22.01
N LEU A 259 9.70 -0.74 22.65
CA LEU A 259 10.23 0.42 23.36
C LEU A 259 10.50 1.60 22.41
N ASP A 260 11.03 1.33 21.22
CA ASP A 260 11.24 2.36 20.21
C ASP A 260 9.91 2.95 19.72
N ALA A 261 8.88 2.13 19.51
CA ALA A 261 7.53 2.59 19.17
C ALA A 261 6.94 3.49 20.27
N LYS A 262 7.10 3.11 21.55
CA LYS A 262 6.67 3.92 22.69
C LYS A 262 7.38 5.26 22.77
N GLU A 263 8.66 5.32 22.42
CA GLU A 263 9.37 6.59 22.36
C GLU A 263 8.85 7.46 21.22
N VAL A 264 8.55 6.89 20.03
CA VAL A 264 7.88 7.63 18.95
C VAL A 264 6.54 8.19 19.44
N PHE A 265 5.73 7.38 20.14
CA PHE A 265 4.46 7.82 20.70
C PHE A 265 4.63 9.01 21.64
N ARG A 266 5.55 8.90 22.59
CA ARG A 266 5.84 9.98 23.54
C ARG A 266 6.22 11.27 22.81
N LYS A 267 7.10 11.19 21.80
CA LYS A 267 7.50 12.36 21.01
C LYS A 267 6.36 12.98 20.21
N LEU A 268 5.47 12.16 19.64
CA LEU A 268 4.28 12.67 18.95
C LEU A 268 3.27 13.29 19.92
N SER A 269 3.18 12.76 21.15
CA SER A 269 2.33 13.30 22.22
C SER A 269 2.81 14.67 22.68
N ASP A 270 4.12 14.81 22.87
CA ASP A 270 4.77 16.03 23.38
C ASP A 270 4.85 17.15 22.34
N ALA A 271 4.60 16.84 21.06
CA ALA A 271 4.71 17.80 19.96
C ALA A 271 3.42 18.60 19.73
N ASP A 272 3.59 19.89 19.50
CA ASP A 272 2.53 20.78 19.01
C ASP A 272 2.32 20.60 17.49
N GLY A 273 1.08 20.76 17.04
CA GLY A 273 0.72 20.79 15.63
C GLY A 273 0.07 19.51 15.10
N PRO A 274 -0.12 19.41 13.76
CA PRO A 274 -0.86 18.30 13.17
C PRO A 274 -0.08 16.99 13.32
N LYS A 275 -0.73 16.01 13.95
CA LYS A 275 -0.22 14.64 14.16
C LYS A 275 -1.18 13.61 13.57
N PRO A 276 -0.73 12.36 13.32
CA PRO A 276 -1.63 11.29 12.92
C PRO A 276 -2.76 11.13 13.94
N ALA A 277 -4.00 10.93 13.47
CA ALA A 277 -5.16 10.74 14.33
C ALA A 277 -5.03 9.47 15.18
N THR A 278 -4.41 8.43 14.61
CA THR A 278 -4.12 7.17 15.29
C THR A 278 -2.69 6.74 14.95
N VAL A 279 -1.98 6.20 15.93
CA VAL A 279 -0.71 5.52 15.73
C VAL A 279 -0.82 4.09 16.24
N VAL A 280 -0.50 3.14 15.38
CA VAL A 280 -0.59 1.71 15.64
C VAL A 280 0.80 1.10 15.54
N ALA A 281 1.24 0.43 16.60
CA ALA A 281 2.41 -0.46 16.55
C ALA A 281 1.95 -1.90 16.38
N GLY A 282 2.56 -2.60 15.42
CA GLY A 282 2.21 -4.00 15.14
C GLY A 282 3.24 -4.69 14.26
N TRP A 283 2.88 -5.88 13.77
CA TRP A 283 3.64 -6.62 12.77
C TRP A 283 2.67 -7.27 11.77
N LEU A 284 3.14 -7.52 10.56
CA LEU A 284 2.34 -8.15 9.50
C LEU A 284 2.65 -9.64 9.30
N LEU A 285 3.87 -10.06 9.67
CA LEU A 285 4.39 -11.40 9.40
C LEU A 285 4.93 -12.04 10.69
N PRO A 286 4.86 -13.38 10.83
CA PRO A 286 4.24 -14.33 9.89
C PRO A 286 2.71 -14.25 9.85
N GLU A 287 2.08 -13.79 10.93
CA GLU A 287 0.66 -13.45 10.99
C GLU A 287 0.51 -12.03 11.57
N PRO A 288 -0.48 -11.23 11.12
CA PRO A 288 -0.67 -9.88 11.62
C PRO A 288 -0.99 -9.84 13.11
N GLY A 289 -0.38 -8.89 13.82
CA GLY A 289 -0.65 -8.67 15.24
C GLY A 289 -0.42 -7.22 15.64
N ILE A 290 -1.10 -6.81 16.71
CA ILE A 290 -1.04 -5.45 17.26
C ILE A 290 -0.37 -5.51 18.62
N SER A 291 0.59 -4.62 18.86
CA SER A 291 1.21 -4.46 20.17
C SER A 291 0.61 -3.28 20.95
N GLU A 292 0.31 -2.18 20.28
CA GLU A 292 -0.17 -0.96 20.93
C GLU A 292 -0.90 -0.06 19.94
N ILE A 293 -1.90 0.68 20.43
CA ILE A 293 -2.69 1.65 19.69
C ILE A 293 -2.77 2.91 20.54
N ILE A 294 -2.51 4.06 19.93
CA ILE A 294 -2.75 5.37 20.54
C ILE A 294 -3.59 6.21 19.60
N ASP A 295 -4.73 6.65 20.09
CA ASP A 295 -5.58 7.63 19.42
C ASP A 295 -5.23 9.04 19.93
N TYR A 296 -4.74 9.87 19.02
CA TYR A 296 -4.52 11.30 19.24
C TYR A 296 -5.73 12.10 18.79
N LEU A 297 -6.94 11.57 19.00
CA LEU A 297 -8.18 12.29 18.73
C LEU A 297 -8.20 13.58 19.57
N GLU A 298 -7.65 14.66 19.02
CA GLU A 298 -7.75 15.99 19.58
C GLU A 298 -9.03 16.62 19.05
N ASN A 299 -9.85 17.06 20.01
CA ASN A 299 -10.82 18.16 19.92
C ASN A 299 -10.98 18.73 18.50
N ALA A 300 -12.03 18.25 17.82
CA ALA A 300 -12.53 18.81 16.57
C ALA A 300 -12.76 20.33 16.64
#